data_AF-A0A6L5ZCR2-F1
#
_entry.id   AF-A0A6L5ZCR2-F1
#
_cell.length_a   1.000
_cell.length_b   1.000
_cell.length_c   1.000
_cell.angle_alpha   90.00
_cell.angle_beta   90.00
_cell.angle_gamma   90.00
#
_symmetry.space_group_name_H-M   'P 1'
#
loop_
_entity.id
_entity.type
_entity.pdbx_description
1 polymer ?
#
loop_
_entity_poly.entity_id
_entity_poly.type
_entity_poly.pdbx_seq_one_letter_code
_entity_poly.pdbx_strand_id
1 'polypeptide(L)'
;MTSTAPCASPTDTPAPADTPAAAAVGSPTGTASGLRSVPQSDAVGAQSTARSVTSVADFSDCVRRIVGLAKAQGLTPPVFRSPPRLPGLDRSIQRRANGSVMIAIRRGDRPFAAVQGDVIEGVVVANRLVGQQAEQFRRAAWSALEFPTSAAVRVIPAQAVRPVPLPQRRLPSQRSRRRLVPEELNERVA
;
A
#
# COMPACT_ATOMS: atom_id res chain seq x y z
N MET A 1 12.18 -14.23 -66.37
CA MET A 1 12.82 -15.49 -66.80
C MET A 1 13.70 -15.97 -65.66
N THR A 2 13.09 -16.66 -64.70
CA THR A 2 13.24 -18.11 -64.43
C THR A 2 14.59 -18.46 -63.83
N SER A 3 14.65 -18.72 -62.52
CA SER A 3 15.23 -19.95 -62.00
C SER A 3 14.85 -20.17 -60.54
N THR A 4 14.46 -21.40 -60.25
CA THR A 4 13.81 -21.92 -59.04
C THR A 4 14.77 -22.90 -58.36
N ALA A 5 14.69 -22.95 -57.01
CA ALA A 5 15.05 -24.07 -56.11
C ALA A 5 16.55 -24.33 -55.78
N PRO A 6 16.87 -25.14 -54.73
CA PRO A 6 16.24 -25.26 -53.40
C PRO A 6 17.23 -25.46 -52.21
N CYS A 7 16.66 -25.58 -51.00
CA CYS A 7 17.06 -26.39 -49.82
C CYS A 7 18.54 -26.61 -49.46
N ALA A 8 18.91 -26.24 -48.23
CA ALA A 8 19.65 -27.12 -47.31
C ALA A 8 19.63 -26.56 -45.88
N SER A 9 19.01 -27.30 -44.95
CA SER A 9 19.42 -27.31 -43.54
C SER A 9 20.57 -28.32 -43.41
N PRO A 10 21.47 -28.12 -42.44
CA PRO A 10 21.59 -29.20 -41.46
C PRO A 10 21.70 -28.74 -40.01
N THR A 11 21.05 -29.55 -39.19
CA THR A 11 21.11 -29.72 -37.75
C THR A 11 22.54 -29.76 -37.22
N ASP A 12 22.84 -28.93 -36.23
CA ASP A 12 24.00 -29.10 -35.36
C ASP A 12 23.50 -29.63 -34.00
N THR A 13 24.00 -30.80 -33.62
CA THR A 13 23.75 -31.46 -32.34
C THR A 13 25.09 -31.82 -31.74
N PRO A 14 25.48 -31.20 -30.62
CA PRO A 14 26.47 -31.77 -29.75
C PRO A 14 25.83 -32.44 -28.53
N ALA A 15 26.30 -33.66 -28.27
CA ALA A 15 26.10 -34.43 -27.04
C ALA A 15 26.53 -33.63 -25.79
N PRO A 16 26.06 -34.05 -24.60
CA PRO A 16 27.07 -34.61 -23.71
C PRO A 16 26.64 -35.93 -23.03
N ALA A 17 27.67 -36.74 -22.82
CA ALA A 17 27.70 -37.94 -22.01
C ALA A 17 27.67 -37.64 -20.51
N ASP A 18 27.62 -38.74 -19.76
CA ASP A 18 27.93 -38.93 -18.34
C ASP A 18 26.79 -38.81 -17.31
N THR A 19 26.28 -40.00 -16.98
CA THR A 19 25.62 -40.34 -15.70
C THR A 19 26.70 -40.71 -14.67
N PRO A 20 26.56 -40.26 -13.42
CA PRO A 20 26.63 -41.19 -12.29
C PRO A 20 25.47 -40.91 -11.30
N ALA A 21 24.66 -41.92 -10.94
CA ALA A 21 24.90 -42.94 -9.92
C ALA A 21 24.99 -42.37 -8.49
N ALA A 22 24.05 -42.84 -7.66
CA ALA A 22 23.81 -42.48 -6.28
C ALA A 22 24.98 -42.77 -5.33
N ALA A 23 25.17 -41.90 -4.33
CA ALA A 23 25.76 -42.28 -3.05
C ALA A 23 25.20 -41.39 -1.93
N ALA A 24 24.87 -42.04 -0.82
CA ALA A 24 24.23 -41.50 0.36
C ALA A 24 25.22 -40.96 1.41
N VAL A 25 24.64 -40.39 2.47
CA VAL A 25 25.15 -40.17 3.83
C VAL A 25 25.82 -38.82 4.11
N GLY A 26 25.19 -38.08 5.02
CA GLY A 26 25.76 -36.90 5.68
C GLY A 26 24.71 -36.11 6.45
N SER A 27 24.34 -36.57 7.65
CA SER A 27 23.59 -35.77 8.63
C SER A 27 24.49 -34.69 9.24
N PRO A 28 24.02 -33.45 9.40
CA PRO A 28 24.54 -32.59 10.46
C PRO A 28 23.52 -32.50 11.60
N THR A 29 23.92 -33.08 12.74
CA THR A 29 23.38 -32.80 14.06
C THR A 29 23.54 -31.30 14.35
N GLY A 30 22.44 -30.57 14.35
CA GLY A 30 22.38 -29.15 14.66
C GLY A 30 21.30 -28.87 15.70
N THR A 31 21.73 -28.72 16.95
CA THR A 31 20.95 -28.36 18.12
C THR A 31 20.22 -27.01 17.93
N ALA A 32 18.89 -27.02 17.84
CA ALA A 32 18.07 -25.81 17.94
C ALA A 32 17.25 -25.86 19.25
N SER A 33 17.83 -25.29 20.30
CA SER A 33 17.21 -25.09 21.59
C SER A 33 16.27 -23.87 21.53
N GLY A 34 14.98 -24.12 21.76
CA GLY A 34 14.04 -23.18 22.40
C GLY A 34 13.66 -21.90 21.64
N LEU A 35 12.69 -22.01 20.73
CA LEU A 35 11.75 -20.91 20.47
C LEU A 35 10.33 -21.37 20.82
N ARG A 36 9.74 -20.59 21.70
CA ARG A 36 8.48 -20.86 22.40
C ARG A 36 7.35 -20.58 21.42
N SER A 37 6.53 -21.58 21.13
CA SER A 37 5.36 -21.44 20.28
C SER A 37 4.33 -20.56 21.00
N VAL A 38 4.14 -19.32 20.53
CA VAL A 38 2.98 -18.50 20.90
C VAL A 38 1.81 -18.98 20.04
N PRO A 39 0.65 -19.34 20.60
CA PRO A 39 -0.52 -19.67 19.79
C PRO A 39 -0.99 -18.41 19.08
N GLN A 40 -0.77 -18.36 17.77
CA GLN A 40 -1.28 -17.28 16.92
C GLN A 40 -2.79 -17.46 16.80
N SER A 41 -3.51 -16.51 17.40
CA SER A 41 -4.97 -16.45 17.47
C SER A 41 -5.62 -16.58 16.08
N ASP A 42 -6.69 -17.37 16.07
CA ASP A 42 -7.61 -17.59 14.96
C ASP A 42 -8.17 -16.28 14.39
N ALA A 43 -7.59 -15.76 13.31
CA ALA A 43 -8.24 -14.80 12.42
C ALA A 43 -7.45 -14.65 11.10
N VAL A 44 -7.45 -15.69 10.26
CA VAL A 44 -7.20 -15.46 8.83
C VAL A 44 -8.28 -16.23 8.08
N GLY A 45 -9.31 -15.50 7.69
CA GLY A 45 -10.30 -16.00 6.75
C GLY A 45 -9.57 -16.60 5.56
N ALA A 46 -9.84 -17.87 5.30
CA ALA A 46 -9.41 -18.55 4.10
C ALA A 46 -9.88 -17.72 2.90
N GLN A 47 -8.99 -16.90 2.34
CA GLN A 47 -9.25 -16.24 1.08
C GLN A 47 -9.24 -17.33 0.03
N SER A 48 -10.45 -17.75 -0.33
CA SER A 48 -10.72 -18.72 -1.38
C SER A 48 -9.91 -18.34 -2.62
N THR A 49 -8.89 -19.14 -2.93
CA THR A 49 -8.09 -19.08 -4.15
C THR A 49 -8.86 -19.63 -5.36
N ALA A 50 -10.19 -19.51 -5.34
CA ALA A 50 -10.97 -19.62 -6.56
C ALA A 50 -10.57 -18.44 -7.44
N ARG A 51 -10.25 -18.72 -8.71
CA ARG A 51 -9.96 -17.72 -9.74
C ARG A 51 -11.23 -16.90 -10.00
N SER A 52 -11.54 -15.97 -9.11
CA SER A 52 -12.67 -15.06 -9.22
C SER A 52 -12.36 -14.10 -10.35
N VAL A 53 -13.04 -14.29 -11.48
CA VAL A 53 -13.01 -13.32 -12.57
C VAL A 53 -13.48 -11.98 -12.00
N THR A 54 -12.70 -10.93 -12.21
CA THR A 54 -13.07 -9.59 -11.72
C THR A 54 -14.39 -9.16 -12.36
N SER A 55 -15.44 -9.02 -11.56
CA SER A 55 -16.75 -8.58 -12.07
C SER A 55 -16.70 -7.12 -12.51
N VAL A 56 -17.69 -6.69 -13.31
CA VAL A 56 -17.81 -5.27 -13.72
C VAL A 56 -18.13 -4.40 -12.51
N ALA A 57 -18.93 -4.91 -11.56
CA ALA A 57 -19.30 -4.20 -10.35
C ALA A 57 -18.08 -3.96 -9.45
N ASP A 58 -17.31 -5.02 -9.15
CA ASP A 58 -16.11 -4.91 -8.30
C ASP A 58 -15.08 -3.94 -8.90
N PHE A 59 -14.89 -4.01 -10.21
CA PHE A 59 -14.02 -3.07 -10.92
C PHE A 59 -14.54 -1.63 -10.82
N SER A 60 -15.84 -1.42 -11.04
CA SER A 60 -16.45 -0.09 -11.00
C SER A 60 -16.39 0.51 -9.60
N ASP A 61 -16.60 -0.30 -8.57
CA ASP A 61 -16.53 0.12 -7.17
C ASP A 61 -15.09 0.46 -6.76
N CYS A 62 -14.12 -0.38 -7.14
CA CYS A 62 -12.70 -0.09 -6.97
C CYS A 62 -12.33 1.25 -7.61
N VAL A 63 -12.67 1.44 -8.89
CA VAL A 63 -12.38 2.69 -9.61
C VAL A 63 -13.03 3.88 -8.92
N ARG A 64 -14.30 3.77 -8.52
CA ARG A 64 -15.02 4.86 -7.87
C ARG A 64 -14.36 5.29 -6.56
N ARG A 65 -13.94 4.33 -5.73
CA ARG A 65 -13.24 4.61 -4.46
C ARG A 65 -11.90 5.30 -4.70
N ILE A 66 -11.07 4.78 -5.61
CA ILE A 66 -9.76 5.36 -5.91
C ILE A 66 -9.87 6.74 -6.55
N VAL A 67 -10.83 6.94 -7.46
CA VAL A 67 -11.12 8.26 -8.04
C VAL A 67 -11.60 9.25 -6.98
N GLY A 68 -12.45 8.80 -6.04
CA GLY A 68 -12.89 9.60 -4.89
C GLY A 68 -11.72 10.04 -4.02
N LEU A 69 -10.84 9.10 -3.67
CA LEU A 69 -9.62 9.38 -2.91
C LEU A 69 -8.70 10.37 -3.64
N ALA A 70 -8.45 10.16 -4.93
CA ALA A 70 -7.62 11.04 -5.74
C ALA A 70 -8.16 12.48 -5.75
N LYS A 71 -9.47 12.64 -5.95
CA LYS A 71 -10.13 13.96 -5.89
C LYS A 71 -10.02 14.60 -4.52
N ALA A 72 -10.20 13.84 -3.44
CA ALA A 72 -10.07 14.35 -2.07
C ALA A 72 -8.65 14.85 -1.75
N GLN A 73 -7.63 14.32 -2.44
CA GLN A 73 -6.24 14.77 -2.35
C GLN A 73 -5.85 15.83 -3.39
N GLY A 74 -6.82 16.37 -4.14
CA GLY A 74 -6.56 17.41 -5.16
C GLY A 74 -5.88 16.90 -6.43
N LEU A 75 -5.87 15.59 -6.68
CA LEU A 75 -5.30 14.99 -7.88
C LEU A 75 -6.31 14.99 -9.03
N THR A 76 -5.79 14.91 -10.26
CA THR A 76 -6.62 14.76 -11.46
C THR A 76 -6.75 13.27 -11.81
N PRO A 77 -7.91 12.64 -11.56
CA PRO A 77 -8.07 11.22 -11.85
C PRO A 77 -8.09 10.96 -13.36
N PRO A 78 -7.45 9.88 -13.85
CA PRO A 78 -7.57 9.48 -15.24
C PRO A 78 -8.95 8.88 -15.54
N VAL A 79 -9.26 8.76 -16.82
CA VAL A 79 -10.42 8.00 -17.30
C VAL A 79 -10.05 6.52 -17.38
N PHE A 80 -10.71 5.68 -16.60
CA PHE A 80 -10.51 4.23 -16.63
C PHE A 80 -11.42 3.55 -17.66
N ARG A 81 -10.88 2.58 -18.40
CA ARG A 81 -11.63 1.68 -19.29
C ARG A 81 -11.14 0.24 -19.20
N SER A 82 -11.93 -0.70 -19.72
CA SER A 82 -11.51 -2.08 -19.94
C SER A 82 -12.20 -2.66 -21.18
N PRO A 83 -11.54 -3.53 -21.98
CA PRO A 83 -10.12 -3.89 -21.94
C PRO A 83 -9.21 -2.89 -22.69
N PRO A 84 -7.87 -3.05 -22.64
CA PRO A 84 -6.94 -2.35 -23.52
C PRO A 84 -7.22 -2.67 -25.00
N ARG A 85 -6.96 -1.70 -25.90
CA ARG A 85 -7.15 -1.91 -27.35
C ARG A 85 -6.08 -2.81 -27.96
N LEU A 86 -4.90 -2.85 -27.34
CA LEU A 86 -3.78 -3.69 -27.74
C LEU A 86 -3.86 -5.03 -27.00
N PRO A 87 -3.97 -6.16 -27.73
CA PRO A 87 -4.02 -7.48 -27.11
C PRO A 87 -2.70 -7.80 -26.39
N GLY A 88 -2.79 -8.60 -25.31
CA GLY A 88 -1.62 -9.01 -24.53
C GLY A 88 -1.13 -7.98 -23.49
N LEU A 89 -1.60 -6.74 -23.52
CA LEU A 89 -1.28 -5.77 -22.48
C LEU A 89 -2.20 -5.91 -21.26
N ASP A 90 -1.60 -5.92 -20.07
CA ASP A 90 -2.34 -5.88 -18.82
C ASP A 90 -2.89 -4.47 -18.52
N ARG A 91 -2.14 -3.43 -18.90
CA ARG A 91 -2.55 -2.03 -18.81
C ARG A 91 -1.96 -1.21 -19.95
N SER A 92 -2.68 -0.18 -20.38
CA SER A 92 -2.20 0.80 -21.36
C SER A 92 -2.54 2.22 -20.94
N ILE A 93 -1.64 3.16 -21.26
CA ILE A 93 -1.80 4.58 -20.94
C ILE A 93 -1.87 5.36 -22.23
N GLN A 94 -2.89 6.22 -22.36
CA GLN A 94 -3.02 7.15 -23.46
C GLN A 94 -3.13 8.57 -22.91
N ARG A 95 -2.15 9.41 -23.24
CA ARG A 95 -2.17 10.85 -22.92
C ARG A 95 -2.73 11.61 -24.11
N ARG A 96 -3.70 12.49 -23.89
CA ARG A 96 -4.32 13.31 -24.94
C ARG A 96 -3.75 14.74 -24.90
N ALA A 97 -3.81 15.43 -26.03
CA ALA A 97 -3.35 16.81 -26.16
C ALA A 97 -4.08 17.79 -25.21
N ASN A 98 -5.33 17.49 -24.85
CA ASN A 98 -6.11 18.27 -23.89
C ASN A 98 -5.72 18.03 -22.41
N GLY A 99 -4.61 17.33 -22.16
CA GLY A 99 -4.13 17.01 -20.81
C GLY A 99 -4.83 15.82 -20.14
N SER A 100 -5.93 15.30 -20.70
CA SER A 100 -6.60 14.12 -20.13
C SER A 100 -5.77 12.85 -20.34
N VAL A 101 -5.77 11.99 -19.32
CA VAL A 101 -5.10 10.69 -19.34
C VAL A 101 -6.16 9.60 -19.29
N MET A 102 -6.06 8.62 -20.18
CA MET A 102 -6.88 7.42 -20.20
C MET A 102 -6.02 6.21 -19.83
N ILE A 103 -6.52 5.40 -18.90
CA ILE A 103 -5.91 4.14 -18.48
C ILE A 103 -6.87 3.03 -18.86
N ALA A 104 -6.43 2.06 -19.68
CA ALA A 104 -7.20 0.86 -19.95
C ALA A 104 -6.56 -0.33 -19.22
N ILE A 105 -7.37 -1.16 -18.58
CA ILE A 105 -6.93 -2.27 -17.72
C ILE A 105 -7.60 -3.56 -18.16
N ARG A 106 -6.81 -4.64 -18.23
CA ARG A 106 -7.31 -5.99 -18.47
C ARG A 106 -7.82 -6.60 -17.16
N ARG A 107 -9.07 -7.07 -17.18
CA ARG A 107 -9.76 -7.68 -16.02
C ARG A 107 -9.83 -9.21 -16.08
N GLY A 108 -9.80 -9.77 -17.29
CA GLY A 108 -9.89 -11.21 -17.53
C GLY A 108 -8.58 -11.92 -17.22
N ASP A 109 -8.68 -13.16 -16.71
CA ASP A 109 -7.54 -14.04 -16.36
C ASP A 109 -6.56 -13.48 -15.34
N ARG A 110 -6.99 -12.49 -14.56
CA ARG A 110 -6.16 -11.82 -13.57
C ARG A 110 -6.87 -11.81 -12.22
N PRO A 111 -6.15 -12.04 -11.12
CA PRO A 111 -6.72 -11.90 -9.79
C PRO A 111 -7.15 -10.45 -9.58
N PHE A 112 -8.24 -10.25 -8.83
CA PHE A 112 -8.78 -8.91 -8.61
C PHE A 112 -7.76 -7.97 -7.94
N ALA A 113 -6.92 -8.49 -7.05
CA ALA A 113 -5.83 -7.73 -6.44
C ALA A 113 -4.85 -7.11 -7.46
N ALA A 114 -4.56 -7.81 -8.57
CA ALA A 114 -3.72 -7.25 -9.64
C ALA A 114 -4.44 -6.10 -10.38
N VAL A 115 -5.75 -6.22 -10.59
CA VAL A 115 -6.57 -5.15 -11.18
C VAL A 115 -6.62 -3.94 -10.26
N GLN A 116 -6.78 -4.14 -8.95
CA GLN A 116 -6.72 -3.06 -7.95
C GLN A 116 -5.38 -2.33 -8.00
N GLY A 117 -4.27 -3.08 -8.01
CA GLY A 117 -2.92 -2.51 -8.15
C GLY A 117 -2.76 -1.66 -9.41
N ASP A 118 -3.31 -2.11 -10.55
CA ASP A 118 -3.26 -1.34 -11.79
C ASP A 118 -4.13 -0.07 -11.78
N VAL A 119 -5.25 -0.08 -11.06
CA VAL A 119 -6.06 1.14 -10.85
C VAL A 119 -5.28 2.16 -10.03
N ILE A 120 -4.64 1.72 -8.94
CA ILE A 120 -3.82 2.57 -8.07
C ILE A 120 -2.66 3.16 -8.87
N GLU A 121 -1.89 2.32 -9.55
CA GLU A 121 -0.75 2.79 -10.34
C GLU A 121 -1.17 3.64 -11.54
N GLY A 122 -2.37 3.41 -12.08
CA GLY A 122 -2.96 4.28 -13.08
C GLY A 122 -3.06 5.73 -12.63
N VAL A 123 -3.44 5.98 -11.37
CA VAL A 123 -3.51 7.34 -10.81
C VAL A 123 -2.12 7.93 -10.57
N VAL A 124 -1.22 7.14 -9.98
CA VAL A 124 0.17 7.54 -9.69
C VAL A 124 0.86 8.00 -10.98
N VAL A 125 0.81 7.19 -12.04
CA VAL A 125 1.45 7.50 -13.32
C VAL A 125 0.72 8.63 -14.07
N ALA A 126 -0.61 8.69 -14.01
CA ALA A 126 -1.37 9.77 -14.64
C ALA A 126 -0.96 11.14 -14.07
N ASN A 127 -0.81 11.24 -12.75
CA ASN A 127 -0.46 12.45 -12.01
C ASN A 127 1.05 12.65 -11.83
N ARG A 128 1.88 11.75 -12.37
CA ARG A 128 3.35 11.81 -12.26
C ARG A 128 3.84 11.90 -10.80
N LEU A 129 3.15 11.21 -9.89
CA LEU A 129 3.58 11.15 -8.50
C LEU A 129 4.88 10.37 -8.40
N VAL A 130 5.83 10.86 -7.59
CA VAL A 130 7.14 10.26 -7.39
C VAL A 130 7.52 10.23 -5.91
N GLY A 131 8.46 9.35 -5.56
CA GLY A 131 9.01 9.26 -4.21
C GLY A 131 7.95 9.12 -3.12
N GLN A 132 8.05 9.97 -2.09
CA GLN A 132 7.18 9.91 -0.91
C GLN A 132 5.70 10.15 -1.25
N GLN A 133 5.39 11.00 -2.22
CA GLN A 133 4.00 11.29 -2.59
C GLN A 133 3.32 10.08 -3.22
N ALA A 134 4.02 9.38 -4.11
CA ALA A 134 3.52 8.13 -4.70
C ALA A 134 3.26 7.08 -3.61
N GLU A 135 4.18 6.94 -2.66
CA GLU A 135 4.05 5.96 -1.58
C GLU A 135 2.92 6.28 -0.61
N GLN A 136 2.75 7.55 -0.25
CA GLN A 136 1.62 7.99 0.57
C GLN A 136 0.28 7.70 -0.12
N PHE A 137 0.18 7.97 -1.43
CA PHE A 137 -1.03 7.67 -2.20
C PHE A 137 -1.32 6.17 -2.24
N ARG A 138 -0.32 5.32 -2.54
CA ARG A 138 -0.50 3.86 -2.58
C ARG A 138 -1.01 3.32 -1.25
N ARG A 139 -0.41 3.73 -0.13
CA ARG A 139 -0.85 3.29 1.20
C ARG A 139 -2.29 3.71 1.48
N ALA A 140 -2.62 4.97 1.24
CA ALA A 140 -3.99 5.47 1.41
C ALA A 140 -4.99 4.74 0.50
N ALA A 141 -4.59 4.42 -0.73
CA ALA A 141 -5.42 3.73 -1.69
C ALA A 141 -5.71 2.28 -1.28
N TRP A 142 -4.68 1.53 -0.84
CA TRP A 142 -4.88 0.18 -0.32
C TRP A 142 -5.78 0.16 0.92
N SER A 143 -5.56 1.07 1.87
CA SER A 143 -6.45 1.21 3.03
C SER A 143 -7.89 1.54 2.63
N ALA A 144 -8.12 2.38 1.60
CA ALA A 144 -9.46 2.71 1.12
C ALA A 144 -10.18 1.53 0.43
N LEU A 145 -9.42 0.51 -0.04
CA LEU A 145 -9.98 -0.69 -0.65
C LEU A 145 -10.26 -1.79 0.39
N GLU A 146 -9.40 -1.93 1.41
CA GLU A 146 -9.55 -2.90 2.51
C GLU A 146 -10.80 -2.63 3.36
N PHE A 147 -11.08 -1.36 3.64
CA PHE A 147 -12.25 -0.97 4.41
C PHE A 147 -13.38 -0.55 3.47
N PRO A 148 -14.59 -1.16 3.55
CA PRO A 148 -15.73 -0.63 2.83
C PRO A 148 -15.94 0.82 3.26
N THR A 149 -15.81 1.77 2.32
CA THR A 149 -16.27 3.14 2.51
C THR A 149 -17.81 3.11 2.49
N SER A 150 -18.39 2.55 3.55
CA SER A 150 -19.78 2.78 3.92
C SER A 150 -19.77 3.50 5.26
N ALA A 151 -19.26 4.71 5.24
CA ALA A 151 -19.70 5.81 6.10
C ALA A 151 -19.08 7.07 5.50
N ALA A 152 -19.93 8.07 5.23
CA ALA A 152 -19.47 9.41 4.96
C ALA A 152 -18.47 9.81 6.06
N VAL A 153 -17.21 10.00 5.68
CA VAL A 153 -16.24 10.71 6.52
C VAL A 153 -16.81 12.11 6.68
N ARG A 154 -17.52 12.37 7.78
CA ARG A 154 -17.79 13.73 8.21
C ARG A 154 -16.44 14.33 8.56
N VAL A 155 -15.98 15.26 7.72
CA VAL A 155 -15.00 16.26 8.15
C VAL A 155 -15.68 17.02 9.28
N ILE A 156 -15.29 16.72 10.53
CA ILE A 156 -15.64 17.57 11.67
C ILE A 156 -14.72 18.79 11.53
N PRO A 157 -15.24 20.00 11.24
CA PRO A 157 -14.39 21.17 11.22
C PRO A 157 -13.77 21.33 12.62
N ALA A 158 -12.48 21.71 12.70
CA ALA A 158 -11.71 21.76 13.96
C ALA A 158 -12.44 22.51 15.10
N GLN A 159 -13.30 23.48 14.76
CA GLN A 159 -14.17 24.21 15.69
C GLN A 159 -15.26 23.39 16.40
N ALA A 160 -15.51 22.13 16.01
CA ALA A 160 -16.48 21.25 16.66
C ALA A 160 -15.85 20.25 17.66
N VAL A 161 -14.51 20.23 17.78
CA VAL A 161 -13.85 19.52 18.88
C VAL A 161 -13.93 20.43 20.11
N ARG A 162 -14.90 20.16 21.01
CA ARG A 162 -14.88 20.79 22.32
C ARG A 162 -13.61 20.34 23.03
N PRO A 163 -12.77 21.26 23.56
CA PRO A 163 -11.60 20.85 24.32
C PRO A 163 -12.07 19.99 25.49
N VAL A 164 -11.53 18.77 25.59
CA VAL A 164 -11.67 17.94 26.78
C VAL A 164 -11.06 18.75 27.93
N PRO A 165 -11.82 19.06 29.00
CA PRO A 165 -11.24 19.72 30.15
C PRO A 165 -10.16 18.80 30.72
N LEU A 166 -8.91 19.23 30.60
CA LEU A 166 -7.82 18.56 31.30
C LEU A 166 -8.15 18.58 32.80
N PRO A 167 -8.02 17.45 33.52
CA PRO A 167 -8.16 17.46 34.96
C PRO A 167 -7.10 18.42 35.51
N GLN A 168 -7.56 19.52 36.10
CA GLN A 168 -6.70 20.51 36.73
C GLN A 168 -5.95 19.80 37.85
N ARG A 169 -4.70 19.44 37.58
CA ARG A 169 -3.79 18.89 38.58
C ARG A 169 -3.62 20.00 39.61
N ARG A 170 -4.30 19.87 40.77
CA ARG A 170 -4.17 20.82 41.88
C ARG A 170 -2.69 20.95 42.18
N LEU A 171 -2.11 22.09 41.83
CA LEU A 171 -0.77 22.45 42.28
C LEU A 171 -0.80 22.43 43.80
N PRO A 172 0.16 21.77 44.47
CA PRO A 172 0.25 21.85 45.92
C PRO A 172 0.34 23.33 46.31
N SER A 173 -0.57 23.71 47.20
CA SER A 173 -0.66 25.06 47.74
C SER A 173 0.70 25.49 48.26
N GLN A 174 1.13 26.69 47.87
CA GLN A 174 2.25 27.42 48.44
C GLN A 174 1.94 27.74 49.91
N ARG A 175 1.98 26.71 50.76
CA ARG A 175 2.10 26.88 52.20
C ARG A 175 3.57 27.15 52.49
N SER A 176 3.79 28.28 53.16
CA SER A 176 4.98 28.57 53.95
C SER A 176 6.17 29.21 53.22
N ARG A 177 6.01 30.46 52.78
CA ARG A 177 7.03 31.46 53.12
C ARG A 177 6.63 32.12 54.43
N ARG A 178 6.95 31.46 55.55
CA ARG A 178 7.11 32.14 56.83
C ARG A 178 8.20 33.19 56.60
N ARG A 179 7.79 34.44 56.46
CA ARG A 179 8.66 35.60 56.48
C ARG A 179 9.20 35.67 57.91
N LEU A 180 10.44 35.21 58.11
CA LEU A 180 11.21 35.53 59.31
C LEU A 180 11.35 37.06 59.33
N VAL A 181 10.77 37.67 60.35
CA VAL A 181 10.96 39.07 60.71
C VAL A 181 12.22 39.10 61.57
N PRO A 182 13.30 39.80 61.19
CA PRO A 182 14.29 40.24 62.15
C PRO A 182 13.73 41.52 62.78
N GLU A 183 13.08 41.35 63.93
CA GLU A 183 12.85 42.45 64.87
C GLU A 183 14.17 42.79 65.55
N GLU A 184 14.35 44.08 65.79
CA GLU A 184 15.55 44.80 66.13
C GLU A 184 16.35 44.24 67.32
N LEU A 185 17.68 44.37 67.25
CA LEU A 185 18.46 44.69 68.44
C LEU A 185 19.43 45.82 68.10
N ASN A 186 18.88 47.02 68.06
CA ASN A 186 19.62 48.26 68.17
C ASN A 186 19.71 48.59 69.66
N GLU A 187 20.75 48.11 70.35
CA GLU A 187 21.13 48.70 71.64
C GLU A 187 22.66 48.78 71.74
N ARG A 188 23.12 50.00 71.51
CA ARG A 188 24.45 50.53 71.84
C ARG A 188 24.49 50.67 73.35
N VAL A 189 25.58 50.28 74.02
CA VAL A 189 26.25 51.02 75.11
C VAL A 189 27.52 50.25 75.53
N ALA A 190 28.61 51.01 75.56
CA ALA A 190 29.84 50.94 76.36
C ALA A 190 30.41 49.58 76.81
#